data_AF-A0A426UX57-F1
#
_entry.id   AF-A0A426UX57-F1
#
_cell.length_a   1.000
_cell.length_b   1.000
_cell.length_c   1.000
_cell.angle_alpha   90.00
_cell.angle_beta   90.00
_cell.angle_gamma   90.00
#
_symmetry.space_group_name_H-M   'P 1'
#
loop_
_entity.id
_entity.type
_entity.pdbx_description
1 polymer ?
#
loop_
_entity_poly.entity_id
_entity_poly.type
_entity_poly.pdbx_seq_one_letter_code
_entity_poly.pdbx_strand_id
1 'polypeptide(L)'
;PVVANGDITSPEKARDVLAFTGADAVMVGRAAQGRPWIFGDIAHFLATGEHRAAPLTWQVKQWLLEHLEDHYGLYGEFAGVRTARKHIGWAVRALPGGEDFRAHMNLLDTSTDQVRAVGQFFDQLAAEHDRLPAPRDGGTGLDDEEQAQNAHTAACHVN
;
A
#
# COMPACT_ATOMS: atom_id res chain seq x y z
N PRO A 1 -28.20 -4.61 6.23
CA PRO A 1 -27.13 -4.24 5.29
C PRO A 1 -26.05 -5.33 5.29
N VAL A 2 -25.71 -5.88 4.14
CA VAL A 2 -24.69 -6.92 3.93
C VAL A 2 -23.45 -6.32 3.26
N VAL A 3 -22.26 -6.70 3.73
CA VAL A 3 -20.98 -6.21 3.21
C VAL A 3 -20.20 -7.38 2.61
N ALA A 4 -19.87 -7.29 1.32
CA ALA A 4 -19.02 -8.27 0.65
C ALA A 4 -17.53 -7.99 0.93
N ASN A 5 -16.74 -9.03 1.17
CA ASN A 5 -15.29 -8.95 1.41
C ASN A 5 -14.59 -10.06 0.63
N GLY A 6 -13.40 -9.77 0.10
CA GLY A 6 -12.50 -10.76 -0.53
C GLY A 6 -12.02 -10.30 -1.90
N ASP A 7 -10.70 -10.17 -2.05
CA ASP A 7 -10.00 -9.91 -3.33
C ASP A 7 -10.55 -8.74 -4.18
N ILE A 8 -11.03 -7.70 -3.51
CA ILE A 8 -11.47 -6.45 -4.16
C ILE A 8 -10.25 -5.56 -4.34
N THR A 9 -9.58 -5.73 -5.49
CA THR A 9 -8.30 -5.07 -5.81
C THR A 9 -8.43 -3.95 -6.84
N SER A 10 -9.60 -3.78 -7.46
CA SER A 10 -9.87 -2.77 -8.48
C SER A 10 -11.32 -2.24 -8.44
N PRO A 11 -11.59 -1.07 -9.05
CA PRO A 11 -12.94 -0.54 -9.18
C PRO A 11 -13.91 -1.47 -9.95
N GLU A 12 -13.44 -2.12 -11.01
CA GLU A 12 -14.20 -3.09 -11.79
C GLU A 12 -14.54 -4.32 -10.95
N LYS A 13 -13.57 -4.82 -10.18
CA LYS A 13 -13.81 -5.95 -9.29
C LYS A 13 -14.85 -5.60 -8.22
N ALA A 14 -14.82 -4.39 -7.68
CA ALA A 14 -15.83 -3.91 -6.74
C ALA A 14 -17.23 -3.88 -7.38
N ARG A 15 -17.35 -3.34 -8.61
CA ARG A 15 -18.60 -3.35 -9.39
C ARG A 15 -19.11 -4.77 -9.60
N ASP A 16 -18.24 -5.67 -10.05
CA ASP A 16 -18.60 -7.05 -10.38
C ASP A 16 -19.04 -7.83 -9.14
N VAL A 17 -18.34 -7.64 -8.01
CA VAL A 17 -18.73 -8.24 -6.73
C VAL A 17 -20.08 -7.72 -6.25
N LEU A 18 -20.33 -6.41 -6.32
CA LEU A 18 -21.64 -5.84 -5.96
C LEU A 18 -22.75 -6.39 -6.86
N ALA A 19 -22.53 -6.41 -8.17
CA ALA A 19 -23.51 -6.91 -9.13
C ALA A 19 -23.82 -8.40 -8.94
N PHE A 20 -22.79 -9.22 -8.67
CA PHE A 20 -22.95 -10.66 -8.48
C PHE A 20 -23.61 -11.01 -7.15
N THR A 21 -23.23 -10.35 -6.07
CA THR A 21 -23.68 -10.69 -4.71
C THR A 21 -24.97 -9.99 -4.28
N GLY A 22 -25.29 -8.84 -4.89
CA GLY A 22 -26.37 -7.97 -4.42
C GLY A 22 -26.11 -7.34 -3.05
N ALA A 23 -24.86 -7.30 -2.59
CA ALA A 23 -24.49 -6.70 -1.32
C ALA A 23 -24.69 -5.18 -1.32
N ASP A 24 -24.93 -4.60 -0.14
CA ASP A 24 -25.13 -3.15 0.03
C ASP A 24 -23.81 -2.37 -0.01
N ALA A 25 -22.69 -3.03 0.33
CA ALA A 25 -21.37 -2.43 0.36
C ALA A 25 -20.25 -3.47 0.13
N VAL A 26 -19.04 -2.96 -0.12
CA VAL A 26 -17.80 -3.74 -0.22
C VAL A 26 -16.79 -3.32 0.83
N MET A 27 -16.01 -4.27 1.32
CA MET A 27 -14.88 -4.04 2.23
C MET A 27 -13.57 -4.34 1.51
N VAL A 28 -12.63 -3.38 1.54
CA VAL A 28 -11.31 -3.50 0.93
C VAL A 28 -10.25 -3.61 2.04
N GLY A 29 -9.46 -4.67 1.98
CA GLY A 29 -8.36 -4.93 2.93
C GLY A 29 -7.00 -4.69 2.31
N ARG A 30 -6.31 -5.78 1.92
CA ARG A 30 -4.93 -5.78 1.40
C ARG A 30 -4.67 -4.74 0.30
N ALA A 31 -5.61 -4.53 -0.62
CA ALA A 31 -5.44 -3.59 -1.73
C ALA A 31 -5.32 -2.11 -1.32
N ALA A 32 -5.78 -1.75 -0.10
CA ALA A 32 -5.64 -0.39 0.43
C ALA A 32 -4.29 -0.15 1.13
N GLN A 33 -3.51 -1.20 1.41
CA GLN A 33 -2.20 -1.07 2.06
C GLN A 33 -1.23 -0.34 1.12
N GLY A 34 -0.76 0.84 1.55
CA GLY A 34 0.10 1.71 0.73
C GLY A 34 -0.63 2.45 -0.41
N ARG A 35 -1.95 2.26 -0.56
CA ARG A 35 -2.77 2.84 -1.63
C ARG A 35 -4.17 3.25 -1.13
N PRO A 36 -4.27 4.14 -0.12
CA PRO A 36 -5.57 4.50 0.46
C PRO A 36 -6.52 5.19 -0.53
N TRP A 37 -6.03 5.75 -1.64
CA TRP A 37 -6.87 6.35 -2.66
C TRP A 37 -7.77 5.36 -3.42
N ILE A 38 -7.55 4.04 -3.27
CA ILE A 38 -8.40 3.00 -3.89
C ILE A 38 -9.89 3.15 -3.54
N PHE A 39 -10.22 3.65 -2.34
CA PHE A 39 -11.61 3.91 -1.95
C PHE A 39 -12.26 4.98 -2.82
N GLY A 40 -11.51 6.06 -3.11
CA GLY A 40 -11.96 7.12 -4.01
C GLY A 40 -12.04 6.65 -5.46
N ASP A 41 -11.15 5.76 -5.89
CA ASP A 41 -11.15 5.17 -7.23
C ASP A 41 -12.38 4.28 -7.44
N ILE A 42 -12.68 3.41 -6.45
CA ILE A 42 -13.89 2.58 -6.45
C ILE A 42 -15.14 3.46 -6.47
N ALA A 43 -15.24 4.43 -5.55
CA ALA A 43 -16.41 5.29 -5.44
C ALA A 43 -16.68 6.09 -6.73
N HIS A 44 -15.63 6.66 -7.34
CA HIS A 44 -15.76 7.41 -8.58
C HIS A 44 -16.18 6.53 -9.75
N PHE A 45 -15.57 5.34 -9.89
CA PHE A 45 -15.91 4.42 -10.97
C PHE A 45 -17.34 3.89 -10.84
N LEU A 46 -17.80 3.55 -9.64
CA LEU A 46 -19.18 3.10 -9.43
C LEU A 46 -20.20 4.20 -9.74
N ALA A 47 -19.84 5.47 -9.53
CA ALA A 47 -20.71 6.61 -9.81
C ALA A 47 -20.73 7.05 -11.28
N THR A 48 -19.60 6.93 -11.99
CA THR A 48 -19.41 7.56 -13.31
C THR A 48 -19.14 6.57 -14.44
N GLY A 49 -18.67 5.36 -14.11
CA GLY A 49 -18.12 4.42 -15.09
C GLY A 49 -16.72 4.78 -15.61
N GLU A 50 -16.11 5.86 -15.11
CA GLU A 50 -14.79 6.35 -15.54
C GLU A 50 -13.73 6.15 -14.45
N HIS A 51 -12.46 6.11 -14.86
CA HIS A 51 -11.33 6.00 -13.94
C HIS A 51 -10.79 7.37 -13.54
N ARG A 52 -10.43 7.52 -12.26
CA ARG A 52 -9.63 8.66 -11.80
C ARG A 52 -8.21 8.55 -12.34
N ALA A 53 -7.60 9.70 -12.60
CA ALA A 53 -6.16 9.75 -12.83
C ALA A 53 -5.41 9.30 -11.56
N ALA A 54 -4.30 8.58 -11.74
CA ALA A 54 -3.39 8.23 -10.65
C ALA A 54 -2.98 9.47 -9.85
N PRO A 55 -2.80 9.38 -8.52
CA PRO A 55 -2.45 10.55 -7.70
C PRO A 55 -1.13 11.17 -8.15
N LEU A 56 -0.97 12.47 -7.91
CA LEU A 56 0.31 13.14 -8.18
C LEU A 56 1.37 12.58 -7.23
N THR A 57 2.59 12.39 -7.73
CA THR A 57 3.67 11.77 -6.94
C THR A 57 3.97 12.57 -5.67
N TRP A 58 3.93 13.91 -5.76
CA TRP A 58 4.10 14.78 -4.60
C TRP A 58 2.97 14.65 -3.57
N GLN A 59 1.72 14.36 -3.99
CA GLN A 59 0.62 14.14 -3.05
C GLN A 59 0.81 12.84 -2.27
N VAL A 60 1.30 11.79 -2.94
CA VAL A 60 1.62 10.51 -2.28
C VAL A 60 2.77 10.69 -1.28
N LYS A 61 3.78 11.48 -1.63
CA LYS A 61 4.85 11.88 -0.70
C LYS A 61 4.29 12.54 0.55
N GLN A 62 3.49 13.59 0.39
CA GLN A 62 2.92 14.33 1.52
C GLN A 62 2.11 13.40 2.43
N TRP A 63 1.20 12.62 1.85
CA TRP A 63 0.41 11.64 2.60
C TRP A 63 1.28 10.65 3.39
N LEU A 64 2.31 10.08 2.76
CA LEU A 64 3.16 9.09 3.44
C LEU A 64 3.97 9.74 4.57
N LEU A 65 4.48 10.95 4.38
CA LEU A 65 5.23 11.66 5.43
C LEU A 65 4.34 12.01 6.62
N GLU A 66 3.13 12.53 6.38
CA GLU A 66 2.13 12.79 7.43
C GLU A 66 1.77 11.49 8.17
N HIS A 67 1.53 10.40 7.42
CA HIS A 67 1.24 9.10 8.02
C HIS A 67 2.37 8.58 8.91
N LEU A 68 3.62 8.81 8.51
CA LEU A 68 4.78 8.43 9.31
C LEU A 68 4.91 9.27 10.58
N GLU A 69 4.68 10.58 10.51
CA GLU A 69 4.69 11.45 11.68
C GLU A 69 3.66 11.00 12.72
N ASP A 70 2.41 10.77 12.30
CA ASP A 70 1.35 10.22 13.16
C ASP A 70 1.75 8.87 13.76
N HIS A 71 2.33 7.99 12.94
CA HIS A 71 2.77 6.67 13.35
C HIS A 71 3.86 6.72 14.43
N TYR A 72 4.87 7.58 14.25
CA TYR A 72 5.91 7.77 15.26
C TYR A 72 5.36 8.41 16.53
N GLY A 73 4.40 9.34 16.42
CA GLY A 73 3.71 9.92 17.56
C GLY A 73 2.95 8.87 18.38
N LEU A 74 2.32 7.89 17.73
CA LEU A 74 1.55 6.84 18.38
C LEU A 74 2.42 5.76 19.05
N TYR A 75 3.49 5.33 18.38
CA TYR A 75 4.30 4.18 18.83
C TYR A 75 5.60 4.57 19.55
N GLY A 76 5.96 5.85 19.53
CA GLY A 76 7.29 6.32 19.96
C GLY A 76 8.39 5.87 18.99
N GLU A 77 9.60 6.42 19.13
CA GLU A 77 10.66 6.23 18.14
C GLU A 77 11.10 4.76 17.99
N PHE A 78 11.41 4.08 19.10
CA PHE A 78 11.95 2.72 19.07
C PHE A 78 11.03 1.71 18.37
N ALA A 79 9.74 1.69 18.73
CA ALA A 79 8.77 0.78 18.10
C ALA A 79 8.28 1.34 16.76
N GLY A 80 8.13 2.65 16.64
CA GLY A 80 7.68 3.35 15.44
C GLY A 80 8.58 3.11 14.24
N VAL A 81 9.89 3.28 14.37
CA VAL A 81 10.87 3.03 13.27
C VAL A 81 10.76 1.60 12.74
N ARG A 82 10.63 0.61 13.62
CA ARG A 82 10.55 -0.81 13.25
C ARG A 82 9.25 -1.14 12.52
N THR A 83 8.14 -0.60 13.00
CA THR A 83 6.81 -0.88 12.46
C THR A 83 6.51 -0.07 11.20
N ALA A 84 7.04 1.16 11.09
CA ALA A 84 6.92 2.02 9.92
C ALA A 84 7.49 1.38 8.63
N ARG A 85 8.54 0.57 8.73
CA ARG A 85 9.14 -0.15 7.58
C ARG A 85 8.10 -0.91 6.75
N LYS A 86 7.08 -1.47 7.41
CA LYS A 86 5.97 -2.16 6.75
C LYS A 86 5.13 -1.20 5.90
N HIS A 87 4.75 -0.07 6.46
CA HIS A 87 3.92 0.96 5.82
C HIS A 87 4.64 1.60 4.62
N ILE A 88 5.91 1.96 4.82
CA ILE A 88 6.79 2.45 3.76
C ILE A 88 6.91 1.39 2.67
N GLY A 89 7.19 0.15 3.07
CA GLY A 89 7.32 -0.97 2.17
C GLY A 89 6.09 -1.20 1.29
N TRP A 90 4.89 -1.07 1.85
CA TRP A 90 3.64 -1.18 1.08
C TRP A 90 3.51 -0.06 0.04
N ALA A 91 3.82 1.18 0.42
CA ALA A 91 3.68 2.34 -0.46
C ALA A 91 4.63 2.30 -1.66
N VAL A 92 5.85 1.78 -1.49
CA VAL A 92 6.91 1.85 -2.51
C VAL A 92 7.08 0.58 -3.33
N ARG A 93 6.53 -0.58 -2.90
CA ARG A 93 6.81 -1.90 -3.51
C ARG A 93 6.63 -1.92 -5.04
N ALA A 94 5.57 -1.30 -5.53
CA ALA A 94 5.23 -1.32 -6.96
C ALA A 94 5.91 -0.21 -7.78
N LEU A 95 6.68 0.67 -7.14
CA LEU A 95 7.29 1.84 -7.77
C LEU A 95 8.67 1.50 -8.35
N PRO A 96 9.11 2.19 -9.42
CA PRO A 96 10.48 2.11 -9.90
C PRO A 96 11.49 2.36 -8.77
N GLY A 97 12.50 1.48 -8.64
CA GLY A 97 13.50 1.56 -7.56
C GLY A 97 12.99 1.20 -6.17
N GLY A 98 11.73 0.77 -6.03
CA GLY A 98 11.11 0.48 -4.74
C GLY A 98 11.75 -0.67 -3.97
N GLU A 99 12.26 -1.70 -4.66
CA GLU A 99 12.96 -2.83 -4.02
C GLU A 99 14.28 -2.40 -3.39
N ASP A 100 15.14 -1.71 -4.15
CA ASP A 100 16.41 -1.16 -3.66
C ASP A 100 16.17 -0.18 -2.50
N PHE A 101 15.14 0.67 -2.63
CA PHE A 101 14.76 1.59 -1.57
C PHE A 101 14.31 0.86 -0.29
N ARG A 102 13.55 -0.23 -0.41
CA ARG A 102 13.17 -1.07 0.75
C ARG A 102 14.38 -1.70 1.42
N ALA A 103 15.34 -2.20 0.63
CA ALA A 103 16.58 -2.76 1.17
C ALA A 103 17.35 -1.70 1.98
N HIS A 104 17.47 -0.48 1.43
CA HIS A 104 18.06 0.65 2.14
C HIS A 104 17.29 1.04 3.41
N MET A 105 15.96 1.13 3.33
CA MET A 105 15.07 1.53 4.42
C MET A 105 15.18 0.59 5.64
N ASN A 106 15.43 -0.70 5.42
CA ASN A 106 15.60 -1.67 6.50
C ASN A 106 16.86 -1.44 7.35
N LEU A 107 17.84 -0.67 6.85
CA LEU A 107 19.08 -0.33 7.55
C LEU A 107 18.98 0.96 8.37
N LEU A 108 17.85 1.67 8.30
CA LEU A 108 17.65 2.96 8.99
C LEU A 108 17.03 2.74 10.37
N ASP A 109 17.65 3.31 11.40
CA ASP A 109 17.29 3.11 12.81
C ASP A 109 16.72 4.35 13.51
N THR A 110 16.55 5.47 12.80
CA THR A 110 15.92 6.69 13.34
C THR A 110 14.74 7.12 12.50
N SER A 111 13.74 7.74 13.13
CA SER A 111 12.57 8.30 12.41
C SER A 111 12.99 9.40 11.44
N THR A 112 13.97 10.22 11.85
CA THR A 112 14.52 11.31 11.05
C THR A 112 15.15 10.79 9.75
N ASP A 113 15.92 9.70 9.81
CA ASP A 113 16.54 9.13 8.62
C ASP A 113 15.51 8.46 7.71
N GLN A 114 14.50 7.77 8.26
CA GLN A 114 13.40 7.21 7.46
C GLN A 114 12.62 8.30 6.72
N VAL A 115 12.25 9.38 7.40
CA VAL A 115 11.55 10.54 6.83
C VAL A 115 12.38 11.18 5.70
N ARG A 116 13.68 11.40 5.95
CA ARG A 116 14.60 11.96 4.94
C ARG A 116 14.68 11.07 3.71
N ALA A 117 14.85 9.77 3.91
CA ALA A 117 14.98 8.80 2.81
C ALA A 117 13.69 8.72 1.98
N VAL A 118 12.51 8.68 2.62
CA VAL A 118 11.21 8.73 1.91
C VAL A 118 11.07 10.02 1.12
N GLY A 119 11.41 11.16 1.74
CA GLY A 119 11.34 12.45 1.06
C GLY A 119 12.19 12.49 -0.21
N GLN A 120 13.44 12.02 -0.14
CA GLN A 120 14.37 11.97 -1.26
C GLN A 120 13.92 11.01 -2.37
N PHE A 121 13.44 9.81 -1.99
CA PHE A 121 12.93 8.83 -2.95
C PHE A 121 11.79 9.41 -3.79
N PHE A 122 10.82 10.04 -3.13
CA PHE A 122 9.68 10.63 -3.85
C PHE A 122 10.03 11.91 -4.61
N ASP A 123 11.03 12.70 -4.19
CA ASP A 123 11.50 13.85 -4.97
C ASP A 123 12.16 13.40 -6.28
N GLN A 124 12.97 12.34 -6.23
CA GLN A 124 13.56 11.73 -7.42
C GLN A 124 12.47 11.15 -8.33
N LEU A 125 11.51 10.43 -7.75
CA LEU A 125 10.39 9.87 -8.51
C LEU A 125 9.55 10.96 -9.17
N ALA A 126 9.30 12.08 -8.47
CA ALA A 126 8.52 13.21 -9.00
C ALA A 126 9.23 13.96 -10.13
N ALA A 127 10.56 13.92 -10.18
CA ALA A 127 11.34 14.51 -11.27
C ALA A 127 11.15 13.74 -12.60
N GLU A 128 10.85 12.44 -12.53
CA GLU A 128 10.62 11.58 -13.70
C GLU A 128 9.12 11.36 -13.98
N HIS A 129 8.29 11.40 -12.94
CA HIS A 129 6.87 11.04 -13.00
C HIS A 129 6.02 12.03 -12.20
N ASP A 130 5.29 12.92 -12.90
CA ASP A 130 4.34 13.86 -12.26
C ASP A 130 3.22 13.12 -11.48
N ARG A 131 2.75 11.99 -12.02
CA ARG A 131 1.79 11.08 -11.38
C ARG A 131 2.45 9.75 -11.05
N LEU A 132 1.93 9.10 -10.03
CA LEU A 132 2.42 7.79 -9.60
C LEU A 132 2.42 6.82 -10.79
N PRO A 133 3.56 6.21 -11.14
CA PRO A 133 3.63 5.29 -12.26
C PRO A 133 2.75 4.07 -11.99
N ALA A 134 2.19 3.50 -13.05
CA ALA A 134 1.49 2.22 -12.95
C ALA A 134 2.47 1.15 -12.41
N PRO A 135 1.99 0.21 -11.57
CA PRO A 135 2.79 -0.95 -11.20
C PRO A 135 3.37 -1.61 -12.46
N ARG A 136 4.67 -1.91 -12.47
CA ARG A 136 5.23 -2.72 -13.57
C ARG A 136 4.61 -4.12 -13.48
N ASP A 137 4.00 -4.59 -14.58
CA ASP A 137 3.46 -5.94 -14.70
C ASP A 137 4.58 -6.96 -14.42
N GLY A 138 4.56 -7.53 -13.23
CA GLY A 138 5.63 -8.35 -12.69
C GLY A 138 5.19 -9.03 -11.40
N GLY A 139 4.14 -9.85 -11.51
CA GLY A 139 3.65 -10.70 -10.44
C GLY A 139 2.77 -9.96 -9.45
N THR A 140 1.53 -10.41 -9.31
CA THR A 140 0.73 -10.21 -8.10
C THR A 140 1.42 -10.90 -6.93
N GLY A 141 2.52 -10.33 -6.42
CA GLY A 141 3.20 -10.78 -5.18
C GLY A 141 2.39 -10.46 -3.92
N LEU A 142 1.06 -10.48 -4.03
CA LEU A 142 0.11 -10.47 -2.91
C LEU A 142 0.00 -11.87 -2.27
N ASP A 143 0.68 -12.87 -2.86
CA ASP A 143 0.61 -14.29 -2.52
C ASP A 143 1.85 -14.80 -1.73
N ASP A 144 2.90 -13.98 -1.59
CA ASP A 144 4.18 -14.43 -1.01
C ASP A 144 4.22 -14.38 0.53
N GLU A 145 3.44 -13.51 1.17
CA GLU A 145 3.38 -13.44 2.64
C GLU A 145 2.58 -14.61 3.25
N GLU A 146 1.63 -15.20 2.49
CA GLU A 146 0.87 -16.38 2.94
C GLU A 146 1.74 -17.64 2.95
N GLN A 147 2.71 -17.75 2.04
CA GLN A 147 3.66 -18.88 2.01
C GLN A 147 4.71 -18.79 3.12
N ALA A 148 5.18 -17.58 3.46
CA ALA A 148 6.16 -17.40 4.54
C ALA A 148 5.55 -17.65 5.93
N GLN A 149 4.30 -17.25 6.16
CA GLN A 149 3.62 -17.43 7.45
C GLN A 149 3.09 -18.87 7.66
N ASN A 150 2.67 -19.55 6.58
CA ASN A 150 2.26 -20.96 6.65
C ASN A 150 3.45 -21.92 6.81
N ALA A 151 4.62 -21.60 6.24
CA ALA A 151 5.83 -22.40 6.44
C ALA A 151 6.32 -22.39 7.90
N HIS A 152 6.16 -21.26 8.62
CA HIS A 152 6.55 -21.16 10.03
C HIS A 152 5.57 -21.87 10.98
N THR A 153 4.30 -21.97 10.61
CA THR A 153 3.27 -22.63 11.43
C THR A 153 3.23 -24.15 11.21
N ALA A 154 3.57 -24.63 10.01
CA ALA A 154 3.65 -26.06 9.69
C ALA A 154 4.86 -26.77 10.34
N ALA A 155 5.93 -26.04 10.67
CA ALA A 155 7.12 -26.60 11.34
C ALA A 155 6.95 -26.83 12.85
N CYS A 156 5.87 -26.32 13.47
CA CYS A 156 5.68 -26.38 14.92
C CYS A 156 4.72 -27.49 15.40
N HIS A 157 4.21 -28.35 14.50
CA HIS A 157 3.27 -29.44 14.82
C HIS A 157 3.76 -30.85 14.43
N VAL A 158 5.05 -31.02 14.18
CA VAL A 158 5.68 -32.35 14.08
C VAL A 158 6.79 -32.45 15.12
N ASN A 159 6.40 -32.80 16.34
CA ASN A 159 7.15 -33.62 17.30
C ASN A 159 6.22 -34.04 18.43
#